data_AF-B4HPE6-F1
#
_entry.id   AF-B4HPE6-F1
#
_cell.length_a   1.000
_cell.length_b   1.000
_cell.length_c   1.000
_cell.angle_alpha   90.00
_cell.angle_beta   90.00
_cell.angle_gamma   90.00
#
_symmetry.space_group_name_H-M   'P 1'
#
loop_
_entity.id
_entity.type
_entity.pdbx_description
1 polymer ?
#
loop_
_entity_poly.entity_id
_entity_poly.type
_entity_poly.pdbx_seq_one_letter_code
_entity_poly.pdbx_strand_id
1 'polypeptide(L)'
;MLTGVSLDCYVCTYLNAYSDTSCLKNASAVTVLNCTKKYCVTMRVEMRRNSSKVMSFQRDCQDKPMMLYGNKPDETFRTYFTSCQQDRCNGHDGRVRNSTNGSGGSGIHNAIIPGKSPGQVVFLSPWIAIVLIIVALCQFPQ
;
A
#
# COMPACT_ATOMS: atom_id res chain seq x y z
N MET A 1 -13.14 -2.90 23.42
CA MET A 1 -13.35 -2.90 21.95
C MET A 1 -12.00 -3.08 21.29
N LEU A 2 -11.78 -4.20 20.59
CA LEU A 2 -10.63 -4.31 19.68
C LEU A 2 -10.95 -3.44 18.46
N THR A 3 -10.30 -2.30 18.33
CA THR A 3 -10.35 -1.50 17.10
C THR A 3 -9.56 -2.24 16.03
N GLY A 4 -10.23 -3.19 15.36
CA GLY A 4 -9.69 -3.76 14.13
C GLY A 4 -9.53 -2.62 13.12
N VAL A 5 -8.31 -2.43 12.61
CA VAL A 5 -8.09 -1.55 11.46
C VAL A 5 -8.81 -2.20 10.28
N SER A 6 -9.96 -1.65 9.88
CA SER A 6 -10.61 -2.03 8.64
C SER A 6 -10.07 -1.16 7.51
N LEU A 7 -9.92 -1.77 6.34
CA LEU A 7 -9.33 -1.18 5.15
C LEU A 7 -10.35 -1.34 4.01
N ASP A 8 -10.82 -0.23 3.45
CA ASP A 8 -11.73 -0.26 2.30
C ASP A 8 -10.93 -0.53 1.04
N CYS A 9 -11.26 -1.59 0.28
CA CYS A 9 -10.59 -1.90 -0.99
C CYS A 9 -11.59 -2.05 -2.12
N TYR A 10 -11.22 -1.63 -3.33
CA TYR A 10 -11.98 -2.03 -4.52
C TYR A 10 -11.80 -3.53 -4.74
N VAL A 11 -12.88 -4.23 -5.10
CA VAL A 11 -12.86 -5.68 -5.33
C VAL A 11 -13.59 -6.00 -6.62
N CYS A 12 -12.90 -6.67 -7.55
CA CYS A 12 -13.45 -7.06 -8.82
C CYS A 12 -12.51 -8.01 -9.57
N THR A 13 -13.05 -8.68 -10.59
CA THR A 13 -12.28 -9.48 -11.55
C THR A 13 -12.70 -9.14 -12.97
N TYR A 14 -11.73 -9.09 -13.86
CA TYR A 14 -11.92 -8.99 -15.31
C TYR A 14 -11.14 -10.10 -16.00
N LEU A 15 -11.75 -10.67 -17.04
CA LEU A 15 -11.13 -11.57 -17.99
C LEU A 15 -11.33 -11.01 -19.40
N ASN A 16 -10.37 -11.22 -20.31
CA ASN A 16 -10.45 -10.73 -21.69
C ASN A 16 -11.69 -11.20 -22.50
N ALA A 17 -12.40 -12.22 -22.02
CA ALA A 17 -13.66 -12.65 -22.61
C ALA A 17 -14.87 -11.80 -22.18
N TYR A 18 -14.72 -10.93 -21.18
CA TYR A 18 -15.81 -10.14 -20.61
C TYR A 18 -15.95 -8.80 -21.34
N SER A 19 -17.20 -8.39 -21.58
CA SER A 19 -17.52 -7.08 -22.15
C SER A 19 -17.40 -5.95 -21.13
N ASP A 20 -17.68 -6.24 -19.86
CA ASP A 20 -17.51 -5.27 -18.78
C ASP A 20 -16.03 -5.06 -18.47
N THR A 21 -15.56 -3.82 -18.71
CA THR A 21 -14.18 -3.40 -18.47
C THR A 21 -14.06 -2.47 -17.27
N SER A 22 -15.11 -2.32 -16.46
CA SER A 22 -15.13 -1.45 -15.27
C SER A 22 -14.02 -1.81 -14.29
N CYS A 23 -13.80 -3.10 -14.06
CA CYS A 23 -12.69 -3.57 -13.24
C CYS A 23 -11.31 -3.18 -13.79
N LEU A 24 -11.15 -2.92 -15.08
CA LEU A 24 -9.88 -2.43 -15.62
C LEU A 24 -9.78 -0.90 -15.60
N LYS A 25 -10.86 -0.22 -16.00
CA LYS A 25 -10.84 1.21 -16.40
C LYS A 25 -11.53 2.17 -15.42
N ASN A 26 -12.42 1.68 -14.57
CA ASN A 26 -13.22 2.54 -13.69
C ASN A 26 -13.38 1.89 -12.31
N ALA A 27 -12.38 2.05 -11.46
CA ALA A 27 -12.39 1.47 -10.12
C ALA A 27 -13.56 1.98 -9.27
N SER A 28 -13.97 3.24 -9.43
CA SER A 28 -15.10 3.82 -8.68
C SER A 28 -16.45 3.21 -9.05
N ALA A 29 -16.56 2.51 -10.18
CA ALA A 29 -17.76 1.79 -10.59
C ALA A 29 -17.83 0.35 -10.06
N VAL A 30 -16.78 -0.15 -9.40
CA VAL A 30 -16.78 -1.51 -8.83
C VAL A 30 -17.02 -1.49 -7.31
N THR A 31 -17.36 -2.65 -6.78
CA THR A 31 -17.64 -2.84 -5.35
C THR A 31 -16.47 -2.41 -4.48
N VAL A 32 -16.78 -1.69 -3.40
CA VAL A 32 -15.85 -1.44 -2.29
C VAL A 32 -16.19 -2.42 -1.16
N LEU A 33 -15.21 -3.17 -0.71
CA LEU A 33 -15.33 -4.08 0.41
C LEU A 33 -14.61 -3.49 1.63
N ASN A 34 -15.28 -3.48 2.77
CA ASN A 34 -14.64 -3.21 4.05
C ASN A 34 -13.89 -4.47 4.50
N CYS A 35 -12.57 -4.49 4.26
CA CYS A 35 -11.74 -5.65 4.54
C CYS A 35 -11.12 -5.57 5.94
N THR A 36 -11.09 -6.71 6.65
CA THR A 36 -10.30 -6.87 7.89
C THR A 36 -8.82 -7.20 7.61
N LYS A 37 -8.41 -7.03 6.36
CA LYS A 37 -7.09 -7.41 5.81
C LYS A 37 -6.17 -6.20 5.77
N LYS A 38 -4.86 -6.46 5.76
CA LYS A 38 -3.83 -5.41 5.86
C LYS A 38 -3.52 -4.68 4.55
N TYR A 39 -3.83 -5.27 3.39
CA TYR A 39 -3.46 -4.71 2.10
C TYR A 39 -4.61 -4.78 1.11
N CYS A 40 -4.81 -3.71 0.35
CA CYS A 40 -5.47 -3.79 -0.94
C CYS A 40 -4.44 -4.25 -1.98
N VAL A 41 -4.84 -5.14 -2.89
CA VAL A 41 -3.97 -5.71 -3.92
C VAL A 41 -4.56 -5.53 -5.31
N THR A 42 -3.68 -5.48 -6.30
CA THR A 42 -3.99 -5.54 -7.71
C THR A 42 -3.10 -6.58 -8.38
N MET A 43 -3.70 -7.46 -9.18
CA MET A 43 -2.98 -8.39 -10.07
C MET A 43 -3.40 -8.13 -11.51
N ARG A 44 -2.42 -7.88 -12.38
CA ARG A 44 -2.66 -7.61 -13.80
C ARG A 44 -1.84 -8.55 -14.66
N VAL A 45 -2.49 -9.34 -15.50
CA VAL A 45 -1.84 -10.28 -16.41
C VAL A 45 -1.92 -9.75 -17.83
N GLU A 46 -0.78 -9.61 -18.47
CA GLU A 46 -0.65 -9.16 -19.85
C GLU A 46 0.00 -10.22 -20.73
N MET A 47 -0.31 -10.24 -22.02
CA MET A 47 0.49 -11.02 -22.96
C MET A 47 1.88 -10.40 -23.13
N ARG A 48 2.93 -11.22 -23.04
CA ARG A 48 4.31 -10.75 -23.17
C ARG A 48 4.62 -10.23 -24.57
N ARG A 49 4.09 -10.88 -25.62
CA ARG A 49 4.25 -10.45 -27.02
C ARG A 49 3.40 -9.23 -27.40
N ASN A 50 2.37 -8.91 -26.62
CA ASN A 50 1.53 -7.74 -26.80
C ASN A 50 1.16 -7.18 -25.42
N SER A 51 2.08 -6.39 -24.85
CA SER A 51 1.97 -5.86 -23.49
C SER A 51 0.69 -5.05 -23.29
N SER A 52 0.13 -4.42 -24.33
CA SER A 52 -1.12 -3.68 -24.21
C SER A 52 -2.36 -4.57 -24.03
N LYS A 53 -2.28 -5.88 -24.33
CA LYS A 53 -3.41 -6.80 -24.18
C LYS A 53 -3.44 -7.41 -22.78
N VAL A 54 -4.39 -6.92 -21.98
CA VAL A 54 -4.71 -7.42 -20.63
C VAL A 54 -5.56 -8.68 -20.74
N MET A 55 -5.05 -9.79 -20.24
CA MET A 55 -5.71 -11.09 -20.23
C MET A 55 -6.62 -11.26 -19.02
N SER A 56 -6.17 -10.77 -17.86
CA SER A 56 -6.96 -10.70 -16.64
C SER A 56 -6.51 -9.55 -15.76
N PHE A 57 -7.45 -9.08 -14.93
CA PHE A 57 -7.21 -8.04 -13.95
C PHE A 57 -8.02 -8.33 -12.70
N GLN A 58 -7.42 -8.21 -11.53
CA GLN A 58 -8.08 -8.48 -10.26
C GLN A 58 -7.74 -7.38 -9.26
N ARG A 59 -8.76 -6.92 -8.54
CA ARG A 59 -8.64 -6.12 -7.33
C ARG A 59 -9.17 -6.92 -6.15
N ASP A 60 -8.46 -6.90 -5.04
CA ASP A 60 -8.80 -7.68 -3.86
C ASP A 60 -8.16 -7.09 -2.59
N CYS A 61 -8.36 -7.73 -1.44
CA CYS A 61 -7.69 -7.43 -0.20
C CYS A 61 -7.10 -8.68 0.48
N GLN A 62 -5.87 -8.57 0.99
CA GLN A 62 -5.09 -9.70 1.50
C GLN A 62 -4.29 -9.32 2.75
N ASP A 63 -4.07 -10.28 3.65
CA ASP A 63 -3.19 -10.07 4.81
C ASP A 63 -1.72 -10.08 4.43
N LYS A 64 -1.37 -10.96 3.48
CA LYS A 64 -0.02 -11.16 2.98
C LYS A 64 -0.06 -11.17 1.45
N PRO A 65 0.28 -10.05 0.78
CA PRO A 65 0.31 -10.01 -0.68
C PRO A 65 1.41 -10.93 -1.21
N MET A 66 1.22 -11.45 -2.43
CA MET A 66 2.26 -12.21 -3.13
C MET A 66 3.55 -11.40 -3.31
N MET A 67 3.42 -10.11 -3.62
CA MET A 67 4.51 -9.18 -3.82
C MET A 67 4.02 -7.77 -3.52
N LEU A 68 4.85 -6.94 -2.87
CA LEU A 68 4.46 -5.58 -2.54
C LEU A 68 4.28 -4.71 -3.79
N TYR A 69 5.27 -4.82 -4.69
CA TYR A 69 5.28 -4.19 -5.99
C TYR A 69 6.27 -4.94 -6.89
N GLY A 70 5.87 -5.23 -8.13
CA GLY A 70 6.77 -5.78 -9.13
C GLY A 70 6.04 -6.61 -10.18
N ASN A 71 6.78 -7.42 -10.92
CA ASN A 71 6.20 -8.35 -11.88
C ASN A 71 6.91 -9.70 -11.87
N LYS A 72 6.19 -10.73 -12.27
CA LYS A 72 6.73 -12.06 -12.56
C LYS A 72 6.56 -12.30 -14.07
N PRO A 73 7.65 -12.20 -14.85
CA PRO A 73 7.60 -12.58 -16.26
C PRO A 73 7.55 -14.10 -16.39
N ASP A 74 6.81 -14.55 -17.39
CA ASP A 74 6.77 -15.93 -17.87
C ASP A 74 7.03 -15.91 -19.40
N GLU A 75 7.11 -17.06 -20.05
CA GLU A 75 7.33 -17.16 -21.49
C GLU A 75 6.24 -16.45 -22.29
N THR A 76 4.99 -16.60 -21.85
CA THR A 76 3.79 -16.12 -22.55
C THR A 76 3.17 -14.88 -21.93
N PHE A 77 3.26 -14.73 -20.61
CA PHE A 77 2.58 -13.66 -19.88
C PHE A 77 3.54 -12.84 -19.03
N ARG A 78 3.11 -11.63 -18.68
CA ARG A 78 3.75 -10.82 -17.64
C ARG A 78 2.69 -10.46 -16.61
N THR A 79 2.90 -10.90 -15.38
CA THR A 79 1.98 -10.62 -14.27
C THR A 79 2.56 -9.52 -13.41
N TYR A 80 1.83 -8.41 -13.28
CA TYR A 80 2.15 -7.29 -12.41
C TYR A 80 1.39 -7.44 -11.09
N PHE A 81 2.09 -7.19 -9.99
CA PHE A 81 1.55 -7.19 -8.64
C PHE A 81 1.75 -5.82 -8.02
N THR A 82 0.73 -5.31 -7.34
CA THR A 82 0.81 -4.09 -6.54
C THR A 82 -0.01 -4.27 -5.28
N SER A 83 0.49 -3.76 -4.16
CA SER A 83 -0.23 -3.71 -2.89
C SER A 83 -0.03 -2.38 -2.18
N CYS A 84 -0.99 -2.01 -1.35
CA CYS A 84 -0.98 -0.76 -0.58
C CYS A 84 -1.88 -0.89 0.66
N GLN A 85 -1.73 0.01 1.64
CA GLN A 85 -2.36 -0.09 2.97
C GLN A 85 -3.26 1.13 3.30
N GLN A 86 -3.77 1.82 2.29
CA GLN A 86 -4.64 2.99 2.45
C GLN A 86 -6.01 2.68 1.84
N ASP A 87 -7.07 3.30 2.36
CA ASP A 87 -8.40 3.10 1.83
C ASP A 87 -8.45 3.41 0.32
N ARG A 88 -8.97 2.45 -0.44
CA ARG A 88 -9.23 2.53 -1.87
C ARG A 88 -7.99 2.83 -2.72
N CYS A 89 -6.80 2.50 -2.20
CA CYS A 89 -5.52 2.76 -2.86
C CYS A 89 -5.27 1.89 -4.11
N ASN A 90 -6.01 0.80 -4.27
CA ASN A 90 -5.92 -0.08 -5.45
C ASN A 90 -6.76 0.42 -6.65
N GLY A 91 -7.02 1.72 -6.75
CA GLY A 91 -7.79 2.34 -7.84
C GLY A 91 -7.03 2.49 -9.16
N HIS A 92 -5.73 2.20 -9.19
CA HIS A 92 -4.90 2.29 -10.38
C HIS A 92 -5.14 1.11 -11.36
N ASP A 93 -4.46 1.12 -12.51
CA ASP A 93 -4.63 0.14 -13.60
C ASP A 93 -3.65 -1.05 -13.52
N GLY A 94 -2.98 -1.26 -12.38
CA GLY A 94 -1.96 -2.31 -12.20
C GLY A 94 -0.56 -2.01 -12.76
N ARG A 95 -0.34 -0.89 -13.47
CA ARG A 95 1.01 -0.46 -13.91
C ARG A 95 1.47 0.75 -13.11
N VAL A 96 1.99 0.52 -11.91
CA VAL A 96 2.50 1.64 -11.08
C VAL A 96 3.91 2.04 -11.53
N ARG A 97 4.02 2.61 -12.71
CA ARG A 97 5.09 3.54 -13.09
C ARG A 97 4.42 4.65 -13.88
N ASN A 98 4.05 5.72 -13.17
CA ASN A 98 3.61 6.98 -13.75
C ASN A 98 2.38 6.83 -14.68
N SER A 99 1.16 6.74 -14.11
CA SER A 99 -0.07 6.91 -14.88
C SER A 99 -0.63 8.31 -14.64
N THR A 100 -0.14 9.25 -15.45
CA THR A 100 -0.85 10.46 -15.85
C THR A 100 -2.11 10.03 -16.57
N ASN A 101 -3.26 10.09 -15.88
CA ASN A 101 -4.65 10.18 -16.37
C ASN A 101 -5.60 9.37 -15.47
N GLY A 102 -5.83 9.92 -14.28
CA GLY A 102 -7.00 9.65 -13.47
C GLY A 102 -7.41 10.98 -12.85
N SER A 103 -8.37 11.65 -13.47
CA SER A 103 -8.99 12.86 -12.94
C SER A 103 -9.52 12.61 -11.51
N GLY A 104 -8.91 13.25 -10.52
CA GLY A 104 -9.36 13.23 -9.12
C GLY A 104 -8.42 12.50 -8.17
N GLY A 105 -7.25 13.06 -7.91
CA GLY A 105 -6.31 12.54 -6.92
C GLY A 105 -5.00 13.32 -6.94
N SER A 106 -4.93 14.32 -6.06
CA SER A 106 -3.82 15.25 -5.85
C SER A 106 -2.42 14.67 -6.09
N GLY A 107 -1.69 15.32 -6.99
CA GLY A 107 -0.30 15.71 -6.76
C GLY A 107 0.75 14.60 -6.85
N ILE A 108 1.66 14.79 -7.80
CA ILE A 108 2.96 14.15 -7.84
C ILE A 108 3.67 14.35 -6.50
N HIS A 109 3.67 13.32 -5.67
CA HIS A 109 4.67 13.16 -4.63
C HIS A 109 5.15 11.73 -4.79
N ASN A 110 6.46 11.57 -4.98
CA ASN A 110 7.16 10.31 -4.76
C ASN A 110 6.42 9.57 -3.64
N ALA A 111 5.92 8.36 -3.91
CA ALA A 111 5.24 7.59 -2.88
C ALA A 111 6.26 7.32 -1.77
N ILE A 112 6.29 8.22 -0.78
CA ILE A 112 6.93 8.02 0.49
C ILE A 112 6.13 6.87 1.08
N ILE A 113 6.69 5.68 1.05
CA ILE A 113 6.23 4.59 1.89
C ILE A 113 6.42 5.12 3.31
N PRO A 114 5.36 5.40 4.09
CA PRO A 114 5.55 5.72 5.49
C PRO A 114 6.08 4.44 6.11
N GLY A 115 7.39 4.40 6.36
CA GLY A 115 7.98 3.38 7.19
C GLY A 115 7.25 3.46 8.52
N LYS A 116 6.48 2.42 8.86
CA LYS A 116 5.91 2.28 10.19
C LYS A 116 7.05 1.99 11.16
N SER A 117 7.70 3.04 11.65
CA SER A 117 8.37 3.02 12.95
C SER A 117 7.43 3.70 13.95
N PRO A 118 6.99 3.04 15.03
CA PRO A 118 6.66 3.77 16.23
C PRO A 118 8.00 4.32 16.73
N GLY A 119 8.37 5.52 16.30
CA GLY A 119 9.44 6.28 16.93
C GLY A 119 9.05 6.45 18.39
N GLN A 120 9.61 5.62 19.27
CA GLN A 120 9.56 5.84 20.70
C GLN A 120 10.28 7.15 20.95
N VAL A 121 9.51 8.22 21.11
CA VAL A 121 10.02 9.47 21.66
C VAL A 121 10.43 9.15 23.09
N VAL A 122 11.73 8.90 23.29
CA VAL A 122 12.31 8.77 24.62
C VAL A 122 12.24 10.16 25.24
N PHE A 123 11.16 10.42 25.98
CA PHE A 123 11.09 11.56 26.88
C PHE A 123 12.12 11.31 28.00
N LEU A 124 13.31 11.85 27.83
CA LEU A 124 14.28 11.92 28.92
C LEU A 124 13.66 12.79 30.01
N SER A 125 13.24 12.14 31.08
CA SER A 125 12.66 12.78 32.25
C SER A 125 13.67 13.80 32.81
N PRO A 126 13.25 15.04 33.10
CA PRO A 126 14.13 16.09 33.60
C PRO A 126 14.77 15.75 34.96
N TRP A 127 14.27 14.71 35.64
CA TRP A 127 14.81 14.20 36.88
C TRP A 127 16.23 13.64 36.74
N ILE A 128 16.63 13.15 35.56
CA ILE A 128 17.98 12.61 35.33
C ILE A 128 19.04 13.70 35.46
N ALA A 129 18.76 14.93 35.01
CA ALA A 129 19.69 16.06 35.12
C ALA A 129 19.90 16.48 36.59
N ILE A 130 18.85 16.40 37.41
CA ILE A 130 18.91 16.78 38.83
C ILE A 130 19.77 15.79 39.63
N VAL A 131 19.63 14.48 39.36
CA VAL A 131 20.43 13.45 40.04
C VAL A 131 21.93 13.60 39.72
N LEU A 132 22.28 13.93 38.47
CA LEU A 132 23.68 14.14 38.08
C LEU A 132 24.31 15.38 38.76
N ILE A 133 23.54 16.45 38.98
CA ILE A 133 24.00 17.64 39.70
C ILE A 133 24.24 17.33 41.18
N ILE A 134 23.34 16.57 41.82
CA ILE A 134 23.48 16.21 43.25
C ILE A 134 24.72 15.33 43.45
N VAL A 135 24.96 14.34 42.59
CA VAL A 135 26.16 13.48 42.68
C VAL A 135 27.44 14.29 42.50
N ALA A 136 27.47 15.26 41.57
CA ALA A 136 28.62 16.14 41.37
C ALA A 136 28.90 17.04 42.59
N LEU A 137 27.86 17.50 43.28
CA LEU A 137 27.99 18.32 44.49
C LEU A 137 28.43 17.50 45.72
N CYS A 138 28.10 16.21 45.77
CA CYS A 138 28.54 15.32 46.85
C CYS A 138 29.99 14.84 46.72
N GLN A 139 30.69 15.14 45.61
CA GLN A 139 32.09 14.72 45.39
C GLN A 139 33.12 15.77 45.85
N PHE A 140 32.69 16.91 46.38
CA PHE A 140 33.57 17.89 47.02
C PHE A 140 33.52 17.72 48.54
N PRO A 141 34.39 16.91 49.16
CA PRO A 141 34.66 17.06 50.58
C PRO A 141 35.33 18.43 50.79
N GLN A 142 34.80 19.22 51.72
CA GLN A 142 35.55 20.30 52.38
C GLN A 142 36.78 19.72 53.09
#